data_AF-A0AAV2R5B2-F1
#
_entry.id   AF-A0AAV2R5B2-F1
#
_cell.length_a   1.000
_cell.length_b   1.000
_cell.length_c   1.000
_cell.angle_alpha   90.00
_cell.angle_beta   90.00
_cell.angle_gamma   90.00
#
_symmetry.space_group_name_H-M   'P 1'
#
loop_
_entity.id
_entity.type
_entity.pdbx_description
1 polymer ?
#
loop_
_entity_poly.entity_id
_entity_poly.type
_entity_poly.pdbx_seq_one_letter_code
_entity_poly.pdbx_strand_id
1 'polypeptide(L)'
;MEEKKEQYGLKWLTPGFFVTGWPKFFELEKNILPIWLLIILSFGVLQDESTRETVAWMALVVIMRRVIVGGLCLSTKRLDGQTVLITGANTGIGRETALDLSARGAKIIMGCRDTKKAEKVAQEIKNQTGGDVDVFSLDLSSLNSVREFAKEVKSRHSRIHMLINNAGIMATPKSTTEDGHDITMCTNHLGPFLLTCLLLPLLHHSEPGRIISIASMEHWRGKIHLDNFNFSKGPYNRMNVYASSKLANMLFARQLAQELKGTNIQAFSVHPGATQSELARSLPIPLSTIWAKGSHLFIKSTTEGAQTTIYCATEASQDPLIHFADCTVGNPSPQARDDALALKVWELSETLVGLSK
;
A
#
# COMPACT_ATOMS: atom_id res chain seq x y z
N MET A 1 41.09 8.23 -11.74
CA MET A 1 39.73 8.78 -11.57
C MET A 1 38.72 7.70 -11.18
N GLU A 2 38.90 6.45 -11.63
CA GLU A 2 38.03 5.32 -11.27
C GLU A 2 38.18 4.87 -9.82
N GLU A 3 39.39 4.84 -9.25
CA GLU A 3 39.58 4.47 -7.82
C GLU A 3 38.91 5.44 -6.84
N LYS A 4 38.72 6.72 -7.19
CA LYS A 4 37.99 7.68 -6.34
C LYS A 4 36.47 7.49 -6.36
N LYS A 5 35.91 6.79 -7.36
CA LYS A 5 34.45 6.54 -7.45
C LYS A 5 34.00 5.40 -6.53
N GLU A 6 34.91 4.52 -6.15
CA GLU A 6 34.63 3.36 -5.29
C GLU A 6 34.38 3.75 -3.83
N GLN A 7 35.04 4.80 -3.35
CA GLN A 7 34.95 5.26 -1.95
C GLN A 7 33.61 5.94 -1.61
N TYR A 8 32.85 6.42 -2.59
CA TYR A 8 31.62 7.22 -2.38
C TYR A 8 30.32 6.53 -2.83
N GLY A 9 30.35 5.24 -3.21
CA GLY A 9 29.13 4.51 -3.58
C GLY A 9 28.43 5.01 -4.86
N LEU A 10 29.14 5.76 -5.72
CA LEU A 10 28.61 6.39 -6.94
C LEU A 10 28.57 5.41 -8.15
N LYS A 11 28.24 4.12 -7.92
CA LYS A 11 28.15 3.09 -8.99
C LYS A 11 27.10 3.39 -10.07
N TRP A 12 26.22 4.36 -9.84
CA TRP A 12 25.20 4.80 -10.79
C TRP A 12 25.71 5.78 -11.87
N LEU A 13 26.96 6.25 -11.77
CA LEU A 13 27.63 7.08 -12.79
C LEU A 13 28.55 6.23 -13.69
N THR A 14 28.06 5.08 -14.14
CA THR A 14 28.73 4.22 -15.13
C THR A 14 28.11 4.42 -16.52
N PRO A 15 28.86 4.19 -17.62
CA PRO A 15 28.33 4.30 -18.98
C PRO A 15 27.06 3.46 -19.22
N GLY A 16 26.89 2.35 -18.50
CA GLY A 16 25.68 1.50 -18.57
C GLY A 16 24.38 2.20 -18.11
N PHE A 17 24.47 3.19 -17.22
CA PHE A 17 23.32 4.03 -16.82
C PHE A 17 22.83 4.88 -17.99
N PHE A 18 23.74 5.42 -18.79
CA PHE A 18 23.40 6.23 -19.98
C PHE A 18 22.80 5.41 -21.12
N VAL A 19 23.00 4.08 -21.13
CA VAL A 19 22.50 3.21 -22.20
C VAL A 19 21.18 2.53 -21.83
N THR A 20 20.99 2.13 -20.56
CA THR A 20 19.80 1.37 -20.13
C THR A 20 18.91 2.09 -19.11
N GLY A 21 19.46 3.03 -18.33
CA GLY A 21 18.73 3.85 -17.36
C GLY A 21 18.18 5.15 -17.96
N TRP A 22 18.87 5.70 -18.96
CA TRP A 22 18.53 6.95 -19.63
C TRP A 22 17.11 6.97 -20.22
N PRO A 23 16.62 5.93 -20.93
CA PRO A 23 15.26 5.93 -21.44
C PRO A 23 14.18 5.84 -20.34
N LYS A 24 14.48 5.18 -19.21
CA LYS A 24 13.59 5.10 -18.04
C LYS A 24 13.55 6.38 -17.21
N PHE A 25 14.66 7.15 -17.21
CA PHE A 25 14.69 8.50 -16.65
C PHE A 25 13.72 9.42 -17.42
N PHE A 26 13.66 9.31 -18.75
CA PHE A 26 12.72 10.08 -19.57
C PHE A 26 11.23 9.69 -19.41
N GLU A 27 10.91 8.44 -19.03
CA GLU A 27 9.53 8.07 -18.67
C GLU A 27 9.05 8.76 -17.38
N LEU A 28 9.95 9.02 -16.44
CA LEU A 28 9.70 9.91 -15.29
C LEU A 28 9.60 11.39 -15.70
N GLU A 29 10.27 11.81 -16.77
CA GLU A 29 10.38 13.22 -17.18
C GLU A 29 9.23 13.79 -18.01
N LYS A 30 8.27 13.00 -18.52
CA LYS A 30 7.15 13.55 -19.31
C LYS A 30 6.39 14.69 -18.62
N ASN A 31 6.51 14.79 -17.28
CA ASN A 31 5.92 15.87 -16.47
C ASN A 31 6.94 16.84 -15.82
N ILE A 32 8.26 16.68 -16.00
CA ILE A 32 9.32 17.53 -15.41
C ILE A 32 10.04 18.37 -16.47
N LEU A 33 9.99 17.97 -17.74
CA LEU A 33 10.53 18.72 -18.88
C LEU A 33 10.14 20.23 -18.89
N PRO A 34 8.90 20.64 -18.54
CA PRO A 34 8.53 22.06 -18.49
C PRO A 34 9.29 22.83 -17.39
N ILE A 35 9.61 22.17 -16.28
CA ILE A 35 10.34 22.76 -15.15
C ILE A 35 11.81 22.96 -15.56
N TRP A 36 12.42 21.98 -16.22
CA TRP A 36 13.77 22.12 -16.77
C TRP A 36 13.87 23.24 -17.81
N LEU A 37 12.89 23.34 -18.72
CA LEU A 37 12.81 24.43 -19.68
C LEU A 37 12.70 25.80 -18.99
N LEU A 38 11.87 25.92 -17.95
CA LEU A 38 11.75 27.15 -17.17
C LEU A 38 13.07 27.52 -16.46
N ILE A 39 13.78 26.55 -15.89
CA ILE A 39 15.11 26.78 -15.29
C ILE A 39 16.08 27.23 -16.38
N ILE A 40 16.24 26.47 -17.46
CA ILE A 40 17.23 26.77 -18.52
C ILE A 40 16.94 28.14 -19.16
N LEU A 41 15.67 28.47 -19.43
CA LEU A 41 15.28 29.79 -19.93
C LEU A 41 15.56 30.90 -18.91
N SER A 42 15.38 30.64 -17.62
CA SER A 42 15.71 31.61 -16.57
C SER A 42 17.21 31.95 -16.53
N PHE A 43 18.10 30.99 -16.83
CA PHE A 43 19.54 31.23 -16.90
C PHE A 43 19.96 32.12 -18.09
N GLY A 44 19.16 32.17 -19.17
CA GLY A 44 19.39 33.02 -20.34
C GLY A 44 18.73 34.41 -20.27
N VAL A 45 17.71 34.59 -19.42
CA VAL A 45 16.91 35.82 -19.32
C VAL A 45 17.23 36.63 -18.05
N LEU A 46 17.60 35.97 -16.94
CA LEU A 46 17.90 36.64 -15.68
C LEU A 46 19.36 37.07 -15.63
N GLN A 47 19.60 38.38 -15.59
CA GLN A 47 20.94 38.96 -15.47
C GLN A 47 21.47 38.95 -14.03
N ASP A 48 20.58 38.89 -13.04
CA ASP A 48 20.92 38.90 -11.62
C ASP A 48 21.21 37.47 -11.08
N GLU A 49 22.37 37.31 -10.43
CA GLU A 49 22.85 36.03 -9.93
C GLU A 49 22.00 35.51 -8.75
N SER A 50 21.58 36.39 -7.85
CA SER A 50 20.72 36.05 -6.69
C SER A 50 19.35 35.51 -7.14
N THR A 51 18.78 36.11 -8.18
CA THR A 51 17.50 35.67 -8.76
C THR A 51 17.66 34.29 -9.41
N ARG A 52 18.78 34.02 -10.10
CA ARG A 52 19.08 32.70 -10.69
C ARG A 52 19.25 31.62 -9.62
N GLU A 53 19.95 31.92 -8.53
CA GLU A 53 20.08 30.99 -7.40
C GLU A 53 18.72 30.69 -6.77
N THR A 54 17.89 31.71 -6.57
CA THR A 54 16.55 31.55 -6.01
C THR A 54 15.67 30.66 -6.90
N VAL A 55 15.68 30.88 -8.23
CA VAL A 55 14.95 30.04 -9.19
C VAL A 55 15.46 28.60 -9.19
N ALA A 56 16.78 28.39 -9.13
CA ALA A 56 17.36 27.06 -9.04
C ALA A 56 16.95 26.33 -7.75
N TRP A 57 16.93 27.02 -6.60
CA TRP A 57 16.45 26.45 -5.33
C TRP A 57 14.96 26.10 -5.37
N MET A 58 14.11 26.99 -5.90
CA MET A 58 12.68 26.71 -6.06
C MET A 58 12.44 25.49 -6.96
N ALA A 59 13.16 25.40 -8.07
CA ALA A 59 13.09 24.25 -8.96
C ALA A 59 13.54 22.95 -8.30
N LEU A 60 14.63 22.97 -7.54
CA LEU A 60 15.11 21.81 -6.78
C LEU A 60 14.04 21.34 -5.78
N VAL A 61 13.39 22.26 -5.08
CA VAL A 61 12.29 21.95 -4.15
C VAL A 61 11.11 21.31 -4.89
N VAL A 62 10.72 21.83 -6.05
CA VAL A 62 9.62 21.26 -6.86
C VAL A 62 9.97 19.86 -7.37
N ILE A 63 11.19 19.67 -7.88
CA ILE A 63 11.68 18.37 -8.35
C ILE A 63 11.70 17.36 -7.20
N MET A 64 12.27 17.75 -6.06
CA MET A 64 12.31 16.90 -4.87
C MET A 64 10.90 16.53 -4.42
N ARG A 65 9.98 17.50 -4.38
CA ARG A 65 8.58 17.24 -4.04
C ARG A 65 7.93 16.27 -5.01
N ARG A 66 8.16 16.42 -6.32
CA ARG A 66 7.61 15.54 -7.36
C ARG A 66 8.11 14.10 -7.21
N VAL A 67 9.40 13.92 -6.94
CA VAL A 67 10.00 12.61 -6.63
C VAL A 67 9.35 12.01 -5.39
N ILE A 68 9.10 12.81 -4.36
CA ILE A 68 8.47 12.34 -3.11
C ILE A 68 7.01 11.98 -3.30
N VAL A 69 6.22 12.75 -4.08
CA VAL A 69 4.83 12.40 -4.43
C VAL A 69 4.78 11.08 -5.18
N GLY A 70 5.74 10.85 -6.08
CA GLY A 70 5.73 9.71 -6.99
C GLY A 70 4.60 9.80 -8.02
N GLY A 71 4.08 8.64 -8.40
CA GLY A 71 3.01 8.53 -9.39
C GLY A 71 1.66 9.06 -8.89
N LEU A 72 0.88 9.60 -9.83
CA LEU A 72 -0.52 9.99 -9.62
C LEU A 72 -1.40 9.11 -10.49
N CYS A 73 -2.55 8.69 -9.96
CA CYS A 73 -3.53 7.97 -10.75
C CYS A 73 -4.29 8.95 -11.65
N LEU A 74 -4.07 8.84 -12.96
CA LEU A 74 -4.77 9.68 -13.96
C LEU A 74 -5.99 8.99 -14.57
N SER A 75 -6.28 7.75 -14.16
CA SER A 75 -7.44 7.01 -14.66
C SER A 75 -8.72 7.77 -14.36
N THR A 76 -9.60 7.88 -15.35
CA THR A 76 -10.96 8.44 -15.23
C THR A 76 -12.03 7.36 -15.17
N LYS A 77 -11.62 6.08 -15.01
CA LYS A 77 -12.54 4.94 -15.02
C LYS A 77 -13.61 5.08 -13.93
N ARG A 78 -14.86 4.87 -14.36
CA ARG A 78 -16.05 4.75 -13.51
C ARG A 78 -16.18 3.33 -12.93
N LEU A 79 -16.77 3.25 -11.75
CA LEU A 79 -16.99 2.02 -10.97
C LEU A 79 -18.47 1.81 -10.64
N ASP A 80 -19.36 2.41 -11.42
CA ASP A 80 -20.81 2.31 -11.23
C ASP A 80 -21.24 0.82 -11.21
N GLY A 81 -22.06 0.46 -10.21
CA GLY A 81 -22.53 -0.91 -10.00
C GLY A 81 -21.50 -1.85 -9.34
N GLN A 82 -20.28 -1.38 -9.10
CA GLN A 82 -19.27 -2.16 -8.38
C GLN A 82 -19.37 -1.97 -6.86
N THR A 83 -18.93 -2.98 -6.12
CA THR A 83 -18.90 -2.99 -4.66
C THR A 83 -17.48 -3.24 -4.21
N VAL A 84 -16.94 -2.32 -3.42
CA VAL A 84 -15.54 -2.32 -2.99
C VAL A 84 -15.47 -2.36 -1.47
N LEU A 85 -14.87 -3.41 -0.92
CA LEU A 85 -14.61 -3.54 0.50
C LEU A 85 -13.21 -3.05 0.84
N ILE A 86 -13.10 -2.15 1.82
CA ILE A 86 -11.83 -1.56 2.25
C ILE A 86 -11.69 -1.72 3.76
N THR A 87 -10.62 -2.37 4.20
CA THR A 87 -10.30 -2.47 5.64
C THR A 87 -9.57 -1.21 6.11
N GLY A 88 -9.92 -0.72 7.31
CA GLY A 88 -9.27 0.47 7.91
C GLY A 88 -9.54 1.77 7.13
N ALA A 89 -10.72 1.91 6.55
CA ALA A 89 -11.09 3.05 5.71
C ALA A 89 -11.49 4.32 6.49
N ASN A 90 -11.46 4.30 7.83
CA ASN A 90 -11.86 5.45 8.66
C ASN A 90 -10.75 6.50 8.84
N THR A 91 -9.54 6.26 8.34
CA THR A 91 -8.40 7.20 8.43
C THR A 91 -7.43 7.03 7.26
N GLY A 92 -6.56 8.02 7.06
CA GLY A 92 -5.37 7.91 6.23
C GLY A 92 -5.64 7.46 4.79
N ILE A 93 -4.76 6.62 4.25
CA ILE A 93 -4.82 6.09 2.89
C ILE A 93 -6.16 5.39 2.61
N GLY A 94 -6.68 4.62 3.57
CA GLY A 94 -7.94 3.91 3.42
C GLY A 94 -9.13 4.84 3.22
N ARG A 95 -9.18 5.96 3.96
CA ARG A 95 -10.22 6.99 3.81
C ARG A 95 -10.15 7.66 2.44
N GLU A 96 -8.96 8.06 2.01
CA GLU A 96 -8.77 8.72 0.72
C GLU A 96 -9.08 7.78 -0.45
N THR A 97 -8.74 6.50 -0.31
CA THR A 97 -9.11 5.44 -1.27
C THR A 97 -10.64 5.27 -1.32
N ALA A 98 -11.31 5.20 -0.16
CA ALA A 98 -12.77 5.08 -0.10
C ALA A 98 -13.48 6.29 -0.74
N LEU A 99 -13.00 7.50 -0.47
CA LEU A 99 -13.54 8.73 -1.03
C LEU A 99 -13.42 8.76 -2.56
N ASP A 100 -12.25 8.46 -3.11
CA ASP A 100 -12.01 8.47 -4.55
C ASP A 100 -12.84 7.40 -5.28
N LEU A 101 -12.85 6.15 -4.77
CA LEU A 101 -13.63 5.08 -5.38
C LEU A 101 -15.15 5.33 -5.28
N SER A 102 -15.63 5.94 -4.19
CA SER A 102 -17.03 6.38 -4.06
C SER A 102 -17.37 7.49 -5.07
N ALA A 103 -16.47 8.47 -5.25
CA ALA A 103 -16.65 9.52 -6.26
C ALA A 103 -16.71 8.95 -7.69
N ARG A 104 -16.07 7.80 -7.93
CA ARG A 104 -16.14 7.03 -9.17
C ARG A 104 -17.41 6.18 -9.30
N GLY A 105 -18.32 6.20 -8.33
CA GLY A 105 -19.61 5.50 -8.36
C GLY A 105 -19.63 4.12 -7.73
N ALA A 106 -18.54 3.68 -7.11
CA ALA A 106 -18.54 2.41 -6.37
C ALA A 106 -19.38 2.50 -5.10
N LYS A 107 -20.09 1.43 -4.78
CA LYS A 107 -20.58 1.20 -3.41
C LYS A 107 -19.40 0.79 -2.53
N ILE A 108 -19.22 1.46 -1.40
CA ILE A 108 -18.12 1.20 -0.48
C ILE A 108 -18.60 0.42 0.75
N ILE A 109 -17.82 -0.59 1.15
CA ILE A 109 -17.98 -1.30 2.41
C ILE A 109 -16.73 -1.01 3.26
N MET A 110 -16.91 -0.33 4.39
CA MET A 110 -15.83 0.02 5.32
C MET A 110 -15.77 -0.99 6.47
N GLY A 111 -14.72 -1.81 6.51
CA GLY A 111 -14.43 -2.66 7.67
C GLY A 111 -13.51 -1.95 8.65
N CYS A 112 -14.03 -1.52 9.79
CA CYS A 112 -13.27 -0.72 10.77
C CYS A 112 -13.51 -1.17 12.21
N ARG A 113 -12.46 -1.10 13.04
CA ARG A 113 -12.56 -1.41 14.47
C ARG A 113 -13.36 -0.38 15.26
N ASP A 114 -13.12 0.91 14.97
CA ASP A 114 -13.88 2.01 15.57
C ASP A 114 -15.01 2.41 14.63
N THR A 115 -16.17 1.78 14.82
CA THR A 115 -17.37 2.00 13.99
C THR A 115 -17.92 3.40 14.15
N LYS A 116 -17.86 4.01 15.35
CA LYS A 116 -18.33 5.39 15.56
C LYS A 116 -17.53 6.38 14.71
N LYS A 117 -16.20 6.25 14.69
CA LYS A 117 -15.35 7.07 13.83
C LYS A 117 -15.58 6.76 12.35
N ALA A 118 -15.76 5.49 12.00
CA ALA A 118 -16.02 5.07 10.62
C ALA A 118 -17.35 5.60 10.08
N GLU A 119 -18.42 5.60 10.87
CA GLU A 119 -19.73 6.14 10.49
C GLU A 119 -19.68 7.64 10.20
N LYS A 120 -18.94 8.41 11.00
CA LYS A 120 -18.71 9.83 10.70
C LYS A 120 -18.05 10.02 9.33
N VAL A 121 -17.01 9.25 9.04
CA VAL A 121 -16.30 9.30 7.75
C VAL A 121 -17.18 8.81 6.61
N ALA A 122 -17.98 7.76 6.82
CA ALA A 122 -18.93 7.27 5.83
C ALA A 122 -19.94 8.36 5.46
N GLN A 123 -20.48 9.07 6.46
CA GLN A 123 -21.39 10.19 6.22
C GLN A 123 -20.71 11.32 5.42
N GLU A 124 -19.47 11.69 5.78
CA GLU A 124 -18.70 12.68 5.03
C GLU A 124 -18.52 12.29 3.55
N ILE A 125 -18.18 11.01 3.28
CA ILE A 125 -18.02 10.48 1.92
C ILE A 125 -19.36 10.51 1.17
N LYS A 126 -20.46 10.09 1.81
CA LYS A 126 -21.81 10.15 1.22
C LYS A 126 -22.18 11.58 0.83
N ASN A 127 -21.95 12.57 1.70
CA ASN A 127 -22.24 13.97 1.39
C ASN A 127 -21.41 14.52 0.23
N GLN A 128 -20.13 14.13 0.13
CA GLN A 128 -19.23 14.64 -0.91
C GLN A 128 -19.45 13.99 -2.28
N THR A 129 -19.86 12.73 -2.29
CA THR A 129 -19.88 11.92 -3.52
C THR A 129 -21.29 11.53 -3.98
N GLY A 130 -22.29 11.59 -3.09
CA GLY A 130 -23.61 11.01 -3.31
C GLY A 130 -23.61 9.48 -3.37
N GLY A 131 -22.48 8.83 -3.07
CA GLY A 131 -22.32 7.37 -3.14
C GLY A 131 -22.94 6.63 -1.96
N ASP A 132 -22.95 5.30 -2.06
CA ASP A 132 -23.42 4.41 -1.00
C ASP A 132 -22.24 3.84 -0.21
N VAL A 133 -22.32 3.89 1.12
CA VAL A 133 -21.24 3.53 2.04
C VAL A 133 -21.81 2.78 3.24
N ASP A 134 -21.45 1.52 3.40
CA ASP A 134 -21.80 0.70 4.55
C ASP A 134 -20.62 0.57 5.50
N VAL A 135 -20.88 0.53 6.81
CA VAL A 135 -19.85 0.35 7.84
C VAL A 135 -20.14 -0.92 8.62
N PHE A 136 -19.12 -1.76 8.77
CA PHE A 136 -19.19 -2.97 9.60
C PHE A 136 -18.01 -3.03 10.56
N SER A 137 -18.25 -3.61 11.73
CA SER A 137 -17.23 -3.78 12.77
C SER A 137 -16.22 -4.84 12.35
N LEU A 138 -14.94 -4.46 12.28
CA LEU A 138 -13.85 -5.37 11.94
C LEU A 138 -12.61 -5.08 12.78
N ASP A 139 -12.25 -6.02 13.64
CA ASP A 139 -10.94 -6.06 14.29
C ASP A 139 -10.10 -7.19 13.69
N LEU A 140 -9.12 -6.82 12.86
CA LEU A 140 -8.19 -7.77 12.23
C LEU A 140 -7.23 -8.44 13.22
N SER A 141 -7.19 -7.98 14.48
CA SER A 141 -6.42 -8.65 15.54
C SER A 141 -7.19 -9.78 16.23
N SER A 142 -8.45 -10.00 15.89
CA SER A 142 -9.31 -11.08 16.39
C SER A 142 -9.82 -11.92 15.23
N LEU A 143 -9.40 -13.18 15.14
CA LEU A 143 -9.86 -14.08 14.06
C LEU A 143 -11.36 -14.35 14.17
N ASN A 144 -11.91 -14.33 15.38
CA ASN A 144 -13.35 -14.41 15.60
C ASN A 144 -14.08 -13.17 15.02
N SER A 145 -13.57 -11.96 15.26
CA SER A 145 -14.11 -10.74 14.67
C SER A 145 -14.10 -10.79 13.13
N VAL A 146 -13.04 -11.32 12.54
CA VAL A 146 -12.94 -11.51 11.08
C VAL A 146 -14.02 -12.45 10.55
N ARG A 147 -14.30 -13.56 11.27
CA ARG A 147 -15.34 -14.53 10.89
C ARG A 147 -16.74 -13.94 10.98
N GLU A 148 -17.05 -13.25 12.07
CA GLU A 148 -18.35 -12.58 12.23
C GLU A 148 -18.55 -11.46 11.20
N PHE A 149 -17.52 -10.64 10.94
CA PHE A 149 -17.57 -9.65 9.88
C PHE A 149 -17.86 -10.28 8.51
N ALA A 150 -17.14 -11.36 8.15
CA ALA A 150 -17.33 -12.01 6.86
C ALA A 150 -18.75 -12.60 6.73
N LYS A 151 -19.30 -13.15 7.82
CA LYS A 151 -20.68 -13.65 7.89
C LYS A 151 -21.69 -12.52 7.70
N GLU A 152 -21.50 -11.40 8.38
CA GLU A 152 -22.37 -10.23 8.26
C GLU A 152 -22.35 -9.67 6.83
N VAL A 153 -21.18 -9.48 6.24
CA VAL A 153 -21.03 -9.02 4.85
C VAL A 153 -21.72 -9.97 3.87
N LYS A 154 -21.55 -11.28 4.01
CA LYS A 154 -22.24 -12.29 3.18
C LYS A 154 -23.76 -12.25 3.33
N SER A 155 -24.28 -11.85 4.48
CA SER A 155 -25.72 -11.76 4.70
C SER A 155 -26.36 -10.52 4.03
N ARG A 156 -25.56 -9.47 3.79
CA ARG A 156 -26.02 -8.18 3.23
C ARG A 156 -25.65 -8.00 1.76
N HIS A 157 -24.63 -8.70 1.28
CA HIS A 157 -24.09 -8.54 -0.07
C HIS A 157 -23.92 -9.88 -0.75
N SER A 158 -24.45 -9.99 -1.96
CA SER A 158 -24.32 -11.18 -2.81
C SER A 158 -23.01 -11.21 -3.60
N ARG A 159 -22.30 -10.08 -3.70
CA ARG A 159 -21.12 -9.93 -4.56
C ARG A 159 -20.18 -8.82 -4.08
N ILE A 160 -18.88 -9.02 -4.27
CA ILE A 160 -17.84 -8.02 -4.01
C ILE A 160 -16.93 -7.98 -5.23
N HIS A 161 -16.73 -6.81 -5.83
CA HIS A 161 -15.90 -6.66 -7.02
C HIS A 161 -14.44 -6.42 -6.63
N MET A 162 -14.21 -5.71 -5.51
CA MET A 162 -12.85 -5.45 -5.03
C MET A 162 -12.73 -5.61 -3.52
N LEU A 163 -11.66 -6.25 -3.07
CA LEU A 163 -11.24 -6.32 -1.68
C LEU A 163 -9.88 -5.62 -1.52
N ILE A 164 -9.84 -4.57 -0.71
CA ILE A 164 -8.63 -3.79 -0.41
C ILE A 164 -8.24 -4.01 1.05
N ASN A 165 -7.24 -4.87 1.25
CA ASN A 165 -6.58 -5.14 2.53
C ASN A 165 -5.64 -3.97 2.87
N ASN A 166 -6.21 -2.85 3.31
CA ASN A 166 -5.50 -1.61 3.60
C ASN A 166 -5.10 -1.45 5.07
N ALA A 167 -5.90 -1.95 6.01
CA ALA A 167 -5.63 -1.78 7.42
C ALA A 167 -4.26 -2.35 7.83
N GLY A 168 -3.63 -1.70 8.79
CA GLY A 168 -2.41 -2.20 9.41
C GLY A 168 -2.00 -1.38 10.63
N ILE A 169 -1.00 -1.89 11.34
CA ILE A 169 -0.32 -1.25 12.46
C ILE A 169 1.20 -1.36 12.27
N MET A 170 1.94 -0.44 12.87
CA MET A 170 3.39 -0.35 12.75
C MET A 170 4.02 -0.05 14.12
N ALA A 171 5.20 -0.63 14.37
CA ALA A 171 6.04 -0.32 15.52
C ALA A 171 5.35 -0.45 16.90
N THR A 172 4.37 -1.35 17.04
CA THR A 172 3.68 -1.55 18.30
C THR A 172 4.55 -2.31 19.32
N PRO A 173 4.37 -2.07 20.63
CA PRO A 173 4.93 -2.94 21.66
C PRO A 173 4.56 -4.42 21.42
N LYS A 174 5.40 -5.33 21.90
CA LYS A 174 5.09 -6.77 21.84
C LYS A 174 3.78 -7.01 22.57
N SER A 175 2.82 -7.61 21.87
CA SER A 175 1.53 -8.00 22.42
C SER A 175 1.05 -9.22 21.66
N THR A 176 0.34 -10.09 22.35
CA THR A 176 -0.28 -11.28 21.78
C THR A 176 -1.78 -11.04 21.64
N THR A 177 -2.37 -11.50 20.54
CA THR A 177 -3.83 -11.49 20.35
C THR A 177 -4.50 -12.56 21.20
N GLU A 178 -5.83 -12.50 21.30
CA GLU A 178 -6.61 -13.56 21.96
C GLU A 178 -6.42 -14.93 21.29
N ASP A 179 -6.15 -14.95 19.97
CA ASP A 179 -5.86 -16.15 19.18
C ASP A 179 -4.40 -16.65 19.35
N GLY A 180 -3.57 -16.02 20.19
CA GLY A 180 -2.20 -16.46 20.45
C GLY A 180 -1.15 -16.01 19.43
N HIS A 181 -1.47 -15.05 18.56
CA HIS A 181 -0.56 -14.53 17.53
C HIS A 181 0.10 -13.22 17.95
N ASP A 182 1.24 -12.89 17.35
CA ASP A 182 1.77 -11.52 17.48
C ASP A 182 0.77 -10.51 16.91
N ILE A 183 0.55 -9.41 17.63
CA ILE A 183 -0.45 -8.40 17.27
C ILE A 183 -0.23 -7.80 15.87
N THR A 184 1.03 -7.58 15.46
CA THR A 184 1.37 -6.98 14.16
C THR A 184 1.18 -8.01 13.05
N MET A 185 1.66 -9.23 13.26
CA MET A 185 1.48 -10.32 12.29
C MET A 185 0.01 -10.67 12.10
N CYS A 186 -0.77 -10.68 13.18
CA CYS A 186 -2.20 -10.93 13.12
C CYS A 186 -2.91 -9.83 12.35
N THR A 187 -2.77 -8.56 12.80
CA THR A 187 -3.49 -7.43 12.22
C THR A 187 -3.13 -7.18 10.75
N ASN A 188 -1.84 -7.30 10.39
CA ASN A 188 -1.37 -6.91 9.07
C ASN A 188 -1.45 -8.03 8.03
N HIS A 189 -1.39 -9.30 8.46
CA HIS A 189 -1.28 -10.47 7.57
C HIS A 189 -2.33 -11.55 7.86
N LEU A 190 -2.37 -12.16 9.06
CA LEU A 190 -3.26 -13.32 9.32
C LEU A 190 -4.76 -12.95 9.26
N GLY A 191 -5.14 -11.81 9.83
CA GLY A 191 -6.52 -11.30 9.76
C GLY A 191 -6.94 -11.04 8.30
N PRO A 192 -6.19 -10.25 7.52
CA PRO A 192 -6.44 -10.05 6.09
C PRO A 192 -6.43 -11.33 5.24
N PHE A 193 -5.54 -12.27 5.57
CA PHE A 193 -5.48 -13.60 4.95
C PHE A 193 -6.81 -14.34 5.15
N LEU A 194 -7.21 -14.51 6.42
CA LEU A 194 -8.47 -15.18 6.76
C LEU A 194 -9.68 -14.46 6.13
N LEU A 195 -9.72 -13.13 6.21
CA LEU A 195 -10.78 -12.32 5.62
C LEU A 195 -10.91 -12.59 4.11
N THR A 196 -9.79 -12.60 3.40
CA THR A 196 -9.75 -12.84 1.96
C THR A 196 -10.26 -14.23 1.62
N CYS A 197 -9.77 -15.27 2.30
CA CYS A 197 -10.23 -16.65 2.09
C CYS A 197 -11.74 -16.79 2.36
N LEU A 198 -12.26 -16.16 3.42
CA LEU A 198 -13.68 -16.22 3.74
C LEU A 198 -14.54 -15.48 2.71
N LEU A 199 -14.08 -14.36 2.15
CA LEU A 199 -14.85 -13.56 1.21
C LEU A 199 -14.67 -13.97 -0.26
N LEU A 200 -13.69 -14.82 -0.57
CA LEU A 200 -13.40 -15.28 -1.93
C LEU A 200 -14.64 -15.76 -2.72
N PRO A 201 -15.58 -16.52 -2.12
CA PRO A 201 -16.82 -16.90 -2.81
C PRO A 201 -17.64 -15.71 -3.35
N LEU A 202 -17.69 -14.58 -2.62
CA LEU A 202 -18.40 -13.39 -3.09
C LEU A 202 -17.69 -12.70 -4.27
N LEU A 203 -16.36 -12.83 -4.36
CA LEU A 203 -15.60 -12.29 -5.49
C LEU A 203 -15.80 -13.13 -6.75
N HIS A 204 -15.96 -14.45 -6.63
CA HIS A 204 -16.29 -15.32 -7.77
C HIS A 204 -17.66 -14.98 -8.39
N HIS A 205 -18.58 -14.40 -7.63
CA HIS A 205 -19.86 -13.92 -8.16
C HIS A 205 -19.78 -12.56 -8.87
N SER A 206 -18.59 -11.95 -8.93
CA SER A 206 -18.39 -10.54 -9.32
C SER A 206 -17.32 -10.36 -10.39
N GLU A 207 -17.02 -11.40 -11.17
CA GLU A 207 -15.97 -11.38 -12.19
C GLU A 207 -16.19 -10.28 -13.26
N PRO A 208 -15.15 -9.48 -13.60
CA PRO A 208 -13.78 -9.55 -13.09
C PRO A 208 -13.63 -8.97 -11.67
N GLY A 209 -12.92 -9.70 -10.81
CA GLY A 209 -12.68 -9.33 -9.40
C GLY A 209 -11.25 -8.86 -9.14
N ARG A 210 -11.03 -8.13 -8.05
CA ARG A 210 -9.68 -7.68 -7.67
C ARG A 210 -9.43 -7.70 -6.17
N ILE A 211 -8.26 -8.19 -5.77
CA ILE A 211 -7.80 -8.23 -4.38
C ILE A 211 -6.50 -7.45 -4.29
N ILE A 212 -6.43 -6.44 -3.41
CA ILE A 212 -5.28 -5.55 -3.27
C ILE A 212 -4.79 -5.61 -1.83
N SER A 213 -3.54 -6.00 -1.63
CA SER A 213 -2.91 -6.05 -0.29
C SER A 213 -1.84 -4.96 -0.14
N ILE A 214 -1.98 -4.13 0.90
CA ILE A 214 -1.05 -3.03 1.14
C ILE A 214 0.23 -3.54 1.82
N ALA A 215 1.33 -3.43 1.07
CA ALA A 215 2.70 -3.72 1.47
C ALA A 215 3.45 -2.44 1.90
N SER A 216 4.78 -2.50 1.98
CA SER A 216 5.65 -1.36 2.34
C SER A 216 7.04 -1.55 1.75
N MET A 217 7.79 -0.48 1.49
CA MET A 217 9.23 -0.57 1.18
C MET A 217 10.03 -1.29 2.28
N GLU A 218 9.55 -1.26 3.52
CA GLU A 218 10.13 -2.01 4.64
C GLU A 218 10.18 -3.53 4.41
N HIS A 219 9.40 -4.09 3.47
CA HIS A 219 9.47 -5.51 3.11
C HIS A 219 10.88 -5.95 2.70
N TRP A 220 11.71 -5.05 2.16
CA TRP A 220 13.12 -5.32 1.82
C TRP A 220 13.95 -5.73 3.02
N ARG A 221 13.59 -5.26 4.22
CA ARG A 221 14.26 -5.59 5.49
C ARG A 221 13.60 -6.78 6.20
N GLY A 222 12.43 -7.20 5.72
CA GLY A 222 11.67 -8.32 6.28
C GLY A 222 12.37 -9.65 6.06
N LYS A 223 12.16 -10.57 7.00
CA LYS A 223 12.61 -11.96 6.90
C LYS A 223 11.52 -12.88 7.42
N ILE A 224 11.14 -13.86 6.62
CA ILE A 224 10.18 -14.88 7.05
C ILE A 224 10.94 -16.02 7.72
N HIS A 225 10.66 -16.20 9.01
CA HIS A 225 11.11 -17.34 9.79
C HIS A 225 9.89 -18.22 10.07
N LEU A 226 9.71 -19.31 9.31
CA LEU A 226 8.52 -20.16 9.41
C LEU A 226 8.33 -20.76 10.81
N ASP A 227 9.43 -21.10 11.48
CA ASP A 227 9.47 -21.66 12.84
C ASP A 227 9.32 -20.61 13.96
N ASN A 228 9.29 -19.33 13.60
CA ASN A 228 9.12 -18.20 14.51
C ASN A 228 8.25 -17.09 13.89
N PHE A 229 7.21 -17.48 13.13
CA PHE A 229 6.38 -16.54 12.38
C PHE A 229 5.66 -15.53 13.29
N ASN A 230 5.35 -15.93 14.54
CA ASN A 230 4.76 -15.09 15.58
C ASN A 230 5.78 -14.35 16.45
N PHE A 231 7.08 -14.34 16.12
CA PHE A 231 8.12 -13.63 16.89
C PHE A 231 8.08 -13.93 18.41
N SER A 232 7.72 -15.17 18.77
CA SER A 232 7.62 -15.62 20.15
C SER A 232 8.99 -15.92 20.75
N LYS A 233 9.97 -16.28 19.92
CA LYS A 233 11.35 -16.60 20.30
C LYS A 233 12.29 -15.41 20.04
N GLY A 234 13.23 -15.21 20.96
CA GLY A 234 14.32 -14.23 20.82
C GLY A 234 13.92 -12.77 21.06
N PRO A 235 14.83 -11.83 20.78
CA PRO A 235 14.61 -10.40 21.00
C PRO A 235 13.53 -9.85 20.05
N TYR A 236 12.59 -9.08 20.59
CA TYR A 236 11.50 -8.50 19.82
C TYR A 236 11.86 -7.13 19.27
N ASN A 237 12.01 -7.03 17.95
CA ASN A 237 12.23 -5.76 17.25
C ASN A 237 10.98 -5.38 16.45
N ARG A 238 10.32 -4.30 16.87
CA ARG A 238 9.03 -3.85 16.34
C ARG A 238 9.06 -3.55 14.84
N MET A 239 10.17 -2.99 14.35
CA MET A 239 10.33 -2.67 12.92
C MET A 239 10.60 -3.93 12.10
N ASN A 240 11.35 -4.90 12.63
CA ASN A 240 11.56 -6.17 11.95
C ASN A 240 10.25 -6.96 11.83
N VAL A 241 9.40 -6.95 12.86
CA VAL A 241 8.07 -7.58 12.81
C VAL A 241 7.21 -6.89 11.76
N TYR A 242 7.15 -5.56 11.76
CA TYR A 242 6.42 -4.80 10.75
C TYR A 242 6.92 -5.11 9.33
N ALA A 243 8.23 -5.03 9.09
CA ALA A 243 8.87 -5.35 7.82
C ALA A 243 8.52 -6.77 7.34
N SER A 244 8.54 -7.74 8.26
CA SER A 244 8.19 -9.14 7.95
C SER A 244 6.71 -9.31 7.67
N SER A 245 5.82 -8.59 8.36
CA SER A 245 4.39 -8.58 8.03
C SER A 245 4.11 -8.01 6.64
N LYS A 246 4.87 -7.01 6.20
CA LYS A 246 4.74 -6.40 4.87
C LYS A 246 5.35 -7.28 3.77
N LEU A 247 6.39 -8.05 4.08
CA LEU A 247 6.87 -9.13 3.21
C LEU A 247 5.83 -10.26 3.09
N ALA A 248 5.19 -10.65 4.19
CA ALA A 248 4.14 -11.66 4.18
C ALA A 248 2.95 -11.25 3.31
N ASN A 249 2.54 -9.97 3.33
CA ASN A 249 1.49 -9.46 2.43
C ASN A 249 1.85 -9.58 0.93
N MET A 250 3.12 -9.43 0.57
CA MET A 250 3.56 -9.60 -0.82
C MET A 250 3.58 -11.07 -1.24
N LEU A 251 4.10 -11.94 -0.37
CA LEU A 251 4.07 -13.39 -0.57
C LEU A 251 2.64 -13.92 -0.65
N PHE A 252 1.73 -13.39 0.18
CA PHE A 252 0.31 -13.69 0.13
C PHE A 252 -0.31 -13.32 -1.21
N ALA A 253 -0.15 -12.07 -1.67
CA ALA A 253 -0.71 -11.64 -2.94
C ALA A 253 -0.16 -12.49 -4.11
N ARG A 254 1.13 -12.84 -4.04
CA ARG A 254 1.79 -13.69 -5.03
C ARG A 254 1.22 -15.11 -5.05
N GLN A 255 1.06 -15.77 -3.90
CA GLN A 255 0.46 -17.10 -3.85
C GLN A 255 -1.02 -17.05 -4.25
N LEU A 256 -1.77 -16.04 -3.79
CA LEU A 256 -3.18 -15.87 -4.15
C LEU A 256 -3.37 -15.71 -5.66
N ALA A 257 -2.48 -14.99 -6.34
CA ALA A 257 -2.48 -14.89 -7.80
C ALA A 257 -2.26 -16.25 -8.48
N GLN A 258 -1.49 -17.16 -7.87
CA GLN A 258 -1.32 -18.53 -8.37
C GLN A 258 -2.59 -19.36 -8.13
N GLU A 259 -3.21 -19.28 -6.95
CA GLU A 259 -4.46 -19.97 -6.62
C GLU A 259 -5.64 -19.55 -7.51
N LEU A 260 -5.64 -18.29 -7.95
CA LEU A 260 -6.68 -17.71 -8.80
C LEU A 260 -6.48 -17.93 -10.30
N LYS A 261 -5.44 -18.67 -10.70
CA LYS A 261 -5.23 -19.02 -12.11
C LYS A 261 -6.45 -19.74 -12.69
N GLY A 262 -6.92 -19.26 -13.84
CA GLY A 262 -8.11 -19.79 -14.51
C GLY A 262 -9.42 -19.08 -14.11
N THR A 263 -9.35 -18.11 -13.19
CA THR A 263 -10.48 -17.22 -12.82
C THR A 263 -10.26 -15.84 -13.41
N ASN A 264 -11.29 -14.98 -13.39
CA ASN A 264 -11.13 -13.55 -13.75
C ASN A 264 -10.87 -12.66 -12.51
N ILE A 265 -10.39 -13.25 -11.40
CA ILE A 265 -10.02 -12.51 -10.20
C ILE A 265 -8.50 -12.32 -10.18
N GLN A 266 -8.07 -11.08 -9.95
CA GLN A 266 -6.65 -10.74 -9.87
C GLN A 266 -6.26 -10.36 -8.44
N ALA A 267 -5.08 -10.79 -8.00
CA ALA A 267 -4.52 -10.41 -6.71
C ALA A 267 -3.24 -9.61 -6.90
N PHE A 268 -3.10 -8.49 -6.19
CA PHE A 268 -1.95 -7.60 -6.29
C PHE A 268 -1.45 -7.17 -4.91
N SER A 269 -0.17 -6.80 -4.86
CA SER A 269 0.40 -6.07 -3.73
C SER A 269 0.77 -4.65 -4.14
N VAL A 270 0.53 -3.69 -3.24
CA VAL A 270 0.77 -2.26 -3.50
C VAL A 270 1.62 -1.65 -2.39
N HIS A 271 2.62 -0.84 -2.75
CA HIS A 271 3.31 0.04 -1.83
C HIS A 271 2.86 1.50 -2.04
N PRO A 272 2.32 2.18 -1.00
CA PRO A 272 1.83 3.56 -1.13
C PRO A 272 2.90 4.65 -1.07
N GLY A 273 4.18 4.32 -0.92
CA GLY A 273 5.23 5.28 -0.55
C GLY A 273 5.28 5.58 0.94
N ALA A 274 6.24 6.41 1.36
CA ALA A 274 6.33 6.92 2.73
C ALA A 274 5.27 8.01 2.95
N THR A 275 4.25 7.72 3.76
CA THR A 275 3.08 8.60 3.95
C THR A 275 2.97 9.10 5.38
N GLN A 276 2.44 10.31 5.56
CA GLN A 276 2.00 10.82 6.86
C GLN A 276 0.70 10.12 7.26
N SER A 277 0.80 8.84 7.60
CA SER A 277 -0.34 8.06 8.09
C SER A 277 -0.28 7.90 9.61
N GLU A 278 -1.46 7.71 10.21
CA GLU A 278 -1.63 7.37 11.62
C GLU A 278 -0.85 6.11 12.06
N LEU A 279 -0.28 5.34 11.11
CA LEU A 279 0.61 4.21 11.40
C LEU A 279 1.82 4.61 12.25
N ALA A 280 2.29 5.86 12.14
CA ALA A 280 3.45 6.36 12.89
C ALA A 280 3.14 6.71 14.37
N ARG A 281 1.87 6.66 14.81
CA ARG A 281 1.46 7.08 16.17
C ARG A 281 2.08 6.27 17.30
N SER A 282 2.52 5.04 17.02
CA SER A 282 3.15 4.14 17.99
C SER A 282 4.68 4.27 18.04
N LEU A 283 5.27 5.18 17.25
CA LEU A 283 6.69 5.50 17.33
C LEU A 283 7.01 6.26 18.63
N PRO A 284 8.22 6.11 19.20
CA PRO A 284 8.66 6.88 20.36
C PRO A 284 8.55 8.40 20.13
N ILE A 285 8.23 9.15 21.18
CA ILE A 285 7.87 10.59 21.17
C ILE A 285 8.81 11.51 20.35
N PRO A 286 10.16 11.39 20.37
CA PRO A 286 10.97 12.26 19.53
C PRO A 286 10.79 11.95 18.03
N LEU A 287 10.60 10.68 17.65
CA LEU A 287 10.43 10.27 16.26
C LEU A 287 9.00 10.49 15.75
N SER A 288 7.97 10.24 16.56
CA SER A 288 6.58 10.54 16.19
C SER A 288 6.35 12.05 16.04
N THR A 289 7.02 12.87 16.85
CA THR A 289 6.97 14.34 16.72
C THR A 289 7.70 14.82 15.46
N ILE A 290 8.86 14.24 15.10
CA ILE A 290 9.57 14.57 13.85
C ILE A 290 8.79 14.06 12.63
N TRP A 291 8.10 12.93 12.70
CA TRP A 291 7.28 12.42 11.61
C TRP A 291 5.98 13.22 11.43
N ALA A 292 5.35 13.63 12.54
CA ALA A 292 4.15 14.47 12.56
C ALA A 292 4.46 15.94 12.21
N LYS A 293 5.64 16.46 12.56
CA LYS A 293 6.13 17.81 12.20
C LYS A 293 7.02 17.82 10.96
N GLY A 294 7.29 16.65 10.37
CA GLY A 294 8.09 16.52 9.15
C GLY A 294 7.39 17.33 8.07
N SER A 295 8.10 18.27 7.45
CA SER A 295 7.46 19.23 6.56
C SER A 295 6.68 18.49 5.47
N HIS A 296 5.49 18.96 5.12
CA HIS A 296 4.68 18.44 4.01
C HIS A 296 5.42 18.43 2.64
N LEU A 297 6.67 18.90 2.61
CA LEU A 297 7.57 18.82 1.48
C LEU A 297 8.30 17.46 1.39
N PHE A 298 8.53 16.76 2.51
CA PHE A 298 9.40 15.58 2.57
C PHE A 298 8.69 14.22 2.73
N ILE A 299 7.38 14.20 2.98
CA ILE A 299 6.59 12.98 3.16
C ILE A 299 5.29 13.12 2.36
N LYS A 300 4.80 12.02 1.77
CA LYS A 300 3.52 12.02 1.05
C LYS A 300 2.35 12.35 1.97
N SER A 301 1.40 13.12 1.46
CA SER A 301 0.07 13.22 2.08
C SER A 301 -0.67 11.87 1.98
N THR A 302 -1.76 11.72 2.72
CA THR A 302 -2.60 10.50 2.63
C THR A 302 -3.27 10.37 1.27
N THR A 303 -3.65 11.50 0.64
CA THR A 303 -4.22 11.54 -0.71
C THR A 303 -3.20 11.11 -1.77
N GLU A 304 -1.94 11.52 -1.60
CA GLU A 304 -0.83 11.08 -2.46
C GLU A 304 -0.50 9.61 -2.23
N GLY A 305 -0.54 9.16 -0.98
CA GLY A 305 -0.36 7.75 -0.62
C GLY A 305 -1.40 6.81 -1.22
N ALA A 306 -2.65 7.28 -1.39
CA ALA A 306 -3.72 6.49 -1.96
C ALA A 306 -3.58 6.26 -3.47
N GLN A 307 -2.77 7.07 -4.17
CA GLN A 307 -2.71 7.07 -5.63
C GLN A 307 -2.36 5.71 -6.24
N THR A 308 -1.38 5.00 -5.69
CA THR A 308 -1.00 3.69 -6.23
C THR A 308 -2.08 2.62 -5.97
N THR A 309 -2.78 2.71 -4.84
CA THR A 309 -3.92 1.82 -4.55
C THR A 309 -5.08 2.10 -5.51
N ILE A 310 -5.40 3.37 -5.74
CA ILE A 310 -6.44 3.79 -6.69
C ILE A 310 -6.08 3.39 -8.12
N TYR A 311 -4.81 3.58 -8.52
CA TYR A 311 -4.29 3.12 -9.80
C TYR A 311 -4.50 1.61 -9.95
N CYS A 312 -4.01 0.82 -8.99
CA CYS A 312 -4.22 -0.64 -9.00
C CYS A 312 -5.71 -1.02 -9.02
N ALA A 313 -6.58 -0.26 -8.35
CA ALA A 313 -8.03 -0.51 -8.34
C ALA A 313 -8.71 -0.16 -9.66
N THR A 314 -8.21 0.81 -10.41
CA THR A 314 -8.89 1.37 -11.60
C THR A 314 -8.28 0.96 -12.94
N GLU A 315 -7.04 0.49 -12.97
CA GLU A 315 -6.41 0.05 -14.23
C GLU A 315 -7.01 -1.24 -14.81
N ALA A 316 -6.80 -1.45 -16.11
CA ALA A 316 -7.21 -2.64 -16.86
C ALA A 316 -6.51 -3.91 -16.37
N SER A 317 -6.79 -5.07 -16.99
CA SER A 317 -6.16 -6.34 -16.63
C SER A 317 -4.65 -6.25 -16.75
N GLN A 318 -3.94 -6.56 -15.66
CA GLN A 318 -2.48 -6.56 -15.57
C GLN A 318 -1.99 -7.98 -15.26
N ASP A 319 -0.69 -8.25 -15.46
CA ASP A 319 -0.10 -9.51 -15.00
C ASP A 319 -0.30 -9.62 -13.47
N PRO A 320 -1.02 -10.65 -12.98
CA PRO A 320 -1.37 -10.79 -11.56
C PRO A 320 -0.15 -11.00 -10.65
N LEU A 321 1.06 -11.21 -11.20
CA LEU A 321 2.29 -11.28 -10.42
C LEU A 321 2.96 -9.91 -10.16
N ILE A 322 2.36 -8.82 -10.64
CA ILE A 322 2.88 -7.46 -10.48
C ILE A 322 2.70 -6.96 -9.05
N HIS A 323 3.78 -6.38 -8.52
CA HIS A 323 3.74 -5.46 -7.39
C HIS A 323 3.70 -4.03 -7.91
N PHE A 324 2.83 -3.18 -7.37
CA PHE A 324 2.76 -1.78 -7.77
C PHE A 324 3.43 -0.84 -6.75
N ALA A 325 4.16 0.14 -7.25
CA ALA A 325 4.70 1.28 -6.50
C ALA A 325 4.66 2.51 -7.40
N ASP A 326 4.29 3.67 -6.85
CA ASP A 326 4.26 4.94 -7.60
C ASP A 326 3.48 4.86 -8.93
N CYS A 327 2.31 4.20 -8.89
CA CYS A 327 1.43 3.97 -10.05
C CYS A 327 2.14 3.28 -11.24
N THR A 328 3.17 2.47 -10.98
CA THR A 328 3.87 1.67 -11.97
C THR A 328 4.28 0.32 -11.38
N VAL A 329 4.90 -0.55 -12.18
CA VAL A 329 5.49 -1.81 -11.73
C VAL A 329 6.63 -1.50 -10.76
N GLY A 330 6.45 -1.88 -9.50
CA GLY A 330 7.45 -1.78 -8.45
C GLY A 330 8.50 -2.89 -8.55
N ASN A 331 9.57 -2.76 -7.75
CA ASN A 331 10.65 -3.75 -7.67
C ASN A 331 10.63 -4.48 -6.32
N PRO A 332 10.05 -5.70 -6.25
CA PRO A 332 10.06 -6.51 -5.04
C PRO A 332 11.45 -7.03 -4.66
N SER A 333 11.65 -7.25 -3.36
CA SER A 333 12.81 -7.99 -2.87
C SER A 333 12.90 -9.39 -3.48
N PRO A 334 14.09 -10.02 -3.54
CA PRO A 334 14.22 -11.41 -4.02
C PRO A 334 13.33 -12.39 -3.25
N GLN A 335 13.23 -12.24 -1.92
CA GLN A 335 12.34 -13.06 -1.09
C GLN A 335 10.87 -12.90 -1.49
N ALA A 336 10.41 -11.69 -1.81
CA ALA A 336 9.03 -11.45 -2.23
C ALA A 336 8.66 -12.07 -3.59
N ARG A 337 9.66 -12.53 -4.36
CA ARG A 337 9.48 -13.21 -5.66
C ARG A 337 9.62 -14.74 -5.58
N ASP A 338 9.90 -15.28 -4.40
CA ASP A 338 10.09 -16.70 -4.16
C ASP A 338 8.73 -17.43 -4.04
N ASP A 339 8.37 -18.18 -5.08
CA ASP A 339 7.11 -18.95 -5.12
C ASP A 339 7.07 -20.07 -4.06
N ALA A 340 8.21 -20.70 -3.76
CA ALA A 340 8.26 -21.77 -2.77
C ALA A 340 8.08 -21.22 -1.35
N LEU A 341 8.64 -20.04 -1.06
CA LEU A 341 8.40 -19.35 0.20
C LEU A 341 6.95 -18.85 0.30
N ALA A 342 6.38 -18.35 -0.81
CA ALA A 342 5.00 -17.88 -0.85
C ALA A 342 4.00 -19.01 -0.49
N LEU A 343 4.19 -20.19 -1.08
CA LEU A 343 3.41 -21.38 -0.75
C LEU A 343 3.54 -21.78 0.73
N LYS A 344 4.77 -21.83 1.26
CA LYS A 344 4.98 -22.18 2.68
C LYS A 344 4.33 -21.17 3.64
N VAL A 345 4.36 -19.87 3.30
CA VAL A 345 3.67 -18.84 4.08
C VAL A 345 2.15 -19.01 4.01
N TRP A 346 1.61 -19.37 2.85
CA TRP A 346 0.20 -19.66 2.68
C TRP A 346 -0.26 -20.83 3.56
N GLU A 347 0.38 -22.00 3.44
CA GLU A 347 0.04 -23.21 4.22
C GLU A 347 0.16 -22.96 5.73
N LEU A 348 1.21 -22.25 6.15
CA LEU A 348 1.37 -21.85 7.54
C LEU A 348 0.24 -20.91 7.98
N SER A 349 -0.15 -19.96 7.12
CA SER A 349 -1.24 -19.03 7.43
C SER A 349 -2.56 -19.77 7.57
N GLU A 350 -2.90 -20.70 6.66
CA GLU A 350 -4.10 -21.55 6.77
C GLU A 350 -4.15 -22.32 8.09
N THR A 351 -3.01 -22.86 8.50
CA THR A 351 -2.89 -23.57 9.78
C THR A 351 -3.12 -22.62 10.95
N LEU A 352 -2.45 -21.47 10.96
CA LEU A 352 -2.54 -20.49 12.04
C LEU A 352 -3.94 -19.89 12.19
N VAL A 353 -4.67 -19.69 11.07
CA VAL A 353 -6.02 -19.13 11.12
C VAL A 353 -7.13 -20.18 11.29
N GLY A 354 -6.78 -21.47 11.37
CA GLY A 354 -7.75 -22.56 11.50
C GLY A 354 -8.61 -22.75 10.25
N LEU A 355 -7.99 -22.76 9.07
CA LEU A 355 -8.61 -23.18 7.80
C LEU A 355 -8.13 -24.55 7.33
N SER A 356 -6.95 -25.01 7.77
CA SER A 356 -6.49 -26.37 7.51
C SER A 356 -7.35 -27.39 8.25
N LYS A 357 -7.74 -28.47 7.56
CA LYS A 357 -8.50 -29.60 8.14
C LYS A 357 -7.69 -30.43 9.12
#